data_AF-A0A1C5NKP8-F1
#
_entry.id   AF-A0A1C5NKP8-F1
#
_cell.length_a   1.000
_cell.length_b   1.000
_cell.length_c   1.000
_cell.angle_alpha   90.00
_cell.angle_beta   90.00
_cell.angle_gamma   90.00
#
_symmetry.space_group_name_H-M   'P 1'
#
loop_
_entity.id
_entity.type
_entity.pdbx_description
1 polymer ?
#
loop_
_entity_poly.entity_id
_entity_poly.type
_entity_poly.pdbx_seq_one_letter_code
_entity_poly.pdbx_strand_id
1 'polypeptide(L)'
;MAKIKESIEYLSAEEYTGLFREACEKGWENIKDQYGDLDVRETIQEVHLAQKERTCDYSIKVEMEKDPHMKEYWLELDDTACGKLPIEPCWFVDAQKAVPGEKNDWIYERVFRKKLTEEEIQSIRPMLDICIGLLKGKNESLFQLGIMEGRGEKSVRLFTSELSKNDFLEYLRELKWEGNIEELEKWLTKLEPYAERKQFILDFDVFSRGISEKIGINFGTRNKKESTVTEFLDFLVKNKLCLESKAEDVKRWIQRYPSHTPFIENDISHFKLPFADGRVTDAKAYLRQGTIPYVEPLVYETPCLMNLELTTKCPLRCPQCYCTLEGGKDLPLELAEHWIREAEKAKVQTINLSGGETMCYPHIHEVVRSVAEKGMEPNIAVSGYRFTKSELEQFIQDGIGEICVSLNAPSREKNSLTRDGFDLAVRALEVLKEGRFPRTCINWVMHNSNADTFSEMLKLAEDYRVSAIAVMVFKPDAANQRKSLPTVEQMKTVSSVIKRYKGPVKIEIESCFSQMRALVGKTFFFNKNVGVTRGCGAGRDAVSITVDGEITPCRHIEIEENTKDLMEYWKTSSTVQKLRTVEERMEEPCSACSLRRNCLPCMAVNLKMNKALYMGENTCELWRD
;
A
#
# COMPACT_ATOMS: atom_id res chain seq x y z
N MET A 1 -4.09 -10.86 -2.63
CA MET A 1 -4.69 -10.50 -3.92
C MET A 1 -6.00 -9.81 -3.60
N ALA A 2 -6.41 -8.87 -4.44
CA ALA A 2 -7.73 -8.26 -4.34
C ALA A 2 -8.66 -9.01 -5.28
N LYS A 3 -9.94 -9.06 -4.95
CA LYS A 3 -10.95 -9.51 -5.89
C LYS A 3 -11.23 -8.44 -6.92
N ILE A 4 -11.61 -8.84 -8.15
CA ILE A 4 -12.02 -7.90 -9.20
C ILE A 4 -13.09 -6.91 -8.72
N LYS A 5 -14.06 -7.37 -7.93
CA LYS A 5 -15.10 -6.50 -7.37
C LYS A 5 -14.54 -5.37 -6.49
N GLU A 6 -13.44 -5.63 -5.77
CA GLU A 6 -12.78 -4.64 -4.90
C GLU A 6 -12.03 -3.60 -5.75
N SER A 7 -11.34 -4.03 -6.83
CA SER A 7 -10.73 -3.11 -7.80
C SER A 7 -11.75 -2.18 -8.45
N ILE A 8 -12.93 -2.69 -8.80
CA ILE A 8 -14.02 -1.90 -9.39
C ILE A 8 -14.63 -0.94 -8.36
N GLU A 9 -14.91 -1.40 -7.14
CA GLU A 9 -15.40 -0.51 -6.08
C GLU A 9 -14.40 0.60 -5.76
N TYR A 10 -13.11 0.28 -5.77
CA TYR A 10 -12.06 1.27 -5.63
C TYR A 10 -12.07 2.24 -6.82
N LEU A 11 -12.15 1.74 -8.07
CA LEU A 11 -12.22 2.56 -9.28
C LEU A 11 -13.39 3.56 -9.24
N SER A 12 -14.59 3.08 -8.89
CA SER A 12 -15.83 3.87 -8.88
C SER A 12 -15.97 4.86 -7.72
N ALA A 13 -15.09 4.82 -6.72
CA ALA A 13 -15.16 5.74 -5.57
C ALA A 13 -14.67 7.17 -5.89
N GLU A 14 -13.98 7.38 -7.01
CA GLU A 14 -13.51 8.69 -7.44
C GLU A 14 -13.99 8.99 -8.87
N GLU A 15 -14.42 10.22 -9.11
CA GLU A 15 -14.94 10.65 -10.41
C GLU A 15 -13.82 11.13 -11.35
N TYR A 16 -13.39 10.25 -12.25
CA TYR A 16 -12.52 10.61 -13.39
C TYR A 16 -13.36 10.95 -14.63
N THR A 17 -14.18 12.01 -14.54
CA THR A 17 -15.15 12.41 -15.58
C THR A 17 -14.54 12.79 -16.92
N GLY A 18 -13.24 13.12 -16.97
CA GLY A 18 -12.46 13.29 -18.18
C GLY A 18 -12.08 11.97 -18.84
N LEU A 19 -11.89 10.90 -18.06
CA LEU A 19 -11.48 9.57 -18.54
C LEU A 19 -12.66 8.66 -18.87
N PHE A 20 -13.65 8.59 -17.97
CA PHE A 20 -14.73 7.60 -18.00
C PHE A 20 -16.11 8.25 -18.16
N ARG A 21 -17.06 7.49 -18.73
CA ARG A 21 -18.48 7.84 -18.84
C ARG A 21 -19.33 6.88 -17.99
N GLU A 22 -20.55 7.28 -17.66
CA GLU A 22 -21.54 6.44 -16.96
C GLU A 22 -21.74 5.05 -17.61
N ALA A 23 -21.68 4.96 -18.94
CA ALA A 23 -21.77 3.67 -19.62
C ALA A 23 -20.59 2.71 -19.31
N CYS A 24 -19.42 3.22 -18.93
CA CYS A 24 -18.31 2.40 -18.45
C CYS A 24 -18.65 1.76 -17.08
N GLU A 25 -19.37 2.47 -16.21
CA GLU A 25 -19.79 1.94 -14.90
C GLU A 25 -20.69 0.72 -15.06
N LYS A 26 -21.65 0.78 -15.99
CA LYS A 26 -22.47 -0.38 -16.35
C LYS A 26 -21.62 -1.53 -16.92
N GLY A 27 -20.57 -1.22 -17.68
CA GLY A 27 -19.61 -2.21 -18.15
C GLY A 27 -18.86 -2.86 -16.99
N TRP A 28 -18.42 -2.08 -16.01
CA TRP A 28 -17.79 -2.57 -14.79
C TRP A 28 -18.74 -3.41 -13.94
N GLU A 29 -20.04 -3.07 -13.86
CA GLU A 29 -21.04 -3.93 -13.22
C GLU A 29 -21.10 -5.30 -13.88
N ASN A 30 -21.14 -5.37 -15.22
CA ASN A 30 -21.11 -6.65 -15.93
C ASN A 30 -19.80 -7.43 -15.66
N ILE A 31 -18.65 -6.74 -15.58
CA ILE A 31 -17.36 -7.35 -15.22
C ILE A 31 -17.41 -7.89 -13.79
N LYS A 32 -17.96 -7.11 -12.85
CA LYS A 32 -18.14 -7.50 -11.45
C LYS A 32 -19.06 -8.72 -11.34
N ASP A 33 -20.12 -8.78 -12.14
CA ASP A 33 -21.05 -9.91 -12.15
C ASP A 33 -20.40 -11.19 -12.70
N GLN A 34 -19.60 -11.09 -13.79
CA GLN A 34 -18.98 -12.26 -14.42
C GLN A 34 -17.67 -12.71 -13.75
N TYR A 35 -16.86 -11.77 -13.24
CA TYR A 35 -15.50 -12.02 -12.76
C TYR A 35 -15.25 -11.59 -11.31
N GLY A 36 -16.26 -11.11 -10.58
CA GLY A 36 -16.09 -10.44 -9.29
C GLY A 36 -15.40 -11.23 -8.17
N ASP A 37 -15.41 -12.56 -8.23
CA ASP A 37 -14.72 -13.43 -7.26
C ASP A 37 -13.34 -13.90 -7.70
N LEU A 38 -12.86 -13.49 -8.88
CA LEU A 38 -11.52 -13.78 -9.35
C LEU A 38 -10.50 -12.95 -8.56
N ASP A 39 -9.52 -13.64 -7.96
CA ASP A 39 -8.37 -13.02 -7.31
C ASP A 39 -7.38 -12.50 -8.34
N VAL A 40 -7.00 -11.23 -8.19
CA VAL A 40 -6.05 -10.57 -9.07
C VAL A 40 -5.00 -9.80 -8.29
N ARG A 41 -3.82 -9.69 -8.89
CA ARG A 41 -2.80 -8.77 -8.40
C ARG A 41 -2.89 -7.39 -9.05
N GLU A 42 -3.47 -7.33 -10.25
CA GLU A 42 -3.40 -6.17 -11.11
C GLU A 42 -4.57 -6.15 -12.10
N THR A 43 -5.12 -4.96 -12.33
CA THR A 43 -6.04 -4.65 -13.42
C THR A 43 -5.58 -3.40 -14.15
N ILE A 44 -5.96 -3.24 -15.41
CA ILE A 44 -5.58 -2.09 -16.22
C ILE A 44 -6.82 -1.48 -16.91
N GLN A 45 -6.85 -0.16 -17.01
CA GLN A 45 -7.82 0.64 -17.75
C GLN A 45 -7.09 1.33 -18.91
N GLU A 46 -7.37 0.89 -20.14
CA GLU A 46 -6.86 1.55 -21.35
C GLU A 46 -7.75 2.75 -21.68
N VAL A 47 -7.17 3.95 -21.74
CA VAL A 47 -7.88 5.18 -22.10
C VAL A 47 -7.18 5.91 -23.24
N HIS A 48 -7.98 6.35 -24.22
CA HIS A 48 -7.51 7.20 -25.31
C HIS A 48 -7.44 8.66 -24.84
N LEU A 49 -6.30 9.32 -25.00
CA LEU A 49 -6.07 10.66 -24.43
C LEU A 49 -6.47 11.79 -25.39
N ALA A 50 -6.40 11.58 -26.71
CA ALA A 50 -6.73 12.62 -27.69
C ALA A 50 -8.23 12.67 -28.05
N GLN A 51 -8.95 11.57 -27.81
CA GLN A 51 -10.35 11.40 -28.20
C GLN A 51 -11.31 12.08 -27.21
N LYS A 52 -12.44 12.59 -27.68
CA LYS A 52 -13.48 13.18 -26.81
C LYS A 52 -14.32 12.09 -26.14
N GLU A 53 -14.41 10.94 -26.78
CA GLU A 53 -15.02 9.74 -26.27
C GLU A 53 -14.33 9.32 -24.97
N ARG A 54 -15.12 8.95 -23.97
CA ARG A 54 -14.66 8.58 -22.61
C ARG A 54 -14.88 7.09 -22.37
N THR A 55 -14.49 6.28 -23.36
CA THR A 55 -14.56 4.82 -23.33
C THR A 55 -13.30 4.26 -22.68
N CYS A 56 -13.42 3.06 -22.13
CA CYS A 56 -12.28 2.38 -21.51
C CYS A 56 -12.34 0.87 -21.77
N ASP A 57 -11.21 0.31 -22.20
CA ASP A 57 -11.04 -1.13 -22.23
C ASP A 57 -10.48 -1.58 -20.86
N TYR A 58 -11.09 -2.60 -20.26
CA TYR A 58 -10.74 -3.09 -18.93
C TYR A 58 -9.98 -4.42 -19.06
N SER A 59 -8.79 -4.48 -18.49
CA SER A 59 -7.89 -5.61 -18.60
C SER A 59 -7.65 -6.27 -17.25
N ILE A 60 -7.80 -7.60 -17.22
CA ILE A 60 -7.66 -8.42 -16.01
C ILE A 60 -6.42 -9.31 -16.13
N LYS A 61 -5.49 -9.19 -15.18
CA LYS A 61 -4.34 -10.10 -15.07
C LYS A 61 -4.71 -11.37 -14.31
N VAL A 62 -4.46 -12.53 -14.91
CA VAL A 62 -4.65 -13.84 -14.30
C VAL A 62 -3.32 -14.58 -14.21
N GLU A 63 -2.91 -14.95 -13.00
CA GLU A 63 -1.68 -15.70 -12.76
C GLU A 63 -1.86 -17.21 -12.99
N MET A 64 -0.82 -17.86 -13.50
CA MET A 64 -0.80 -19.29 -13.83
C MET A 64 0.31 -20.02 -13.05
N GLU A 65 0.10 -20.26 -11.76
CA GLU A 65 1.12 -20.80 -10.85
C GLU A 65 1.70 -22.18 -11.24
N LYS A 66 1.08 -22.92 -12.18
CA LYS A 66 1.44 -24.30 -12.53
C LYS A 66 1.87 -24.52 -13.98
N ASP A 67 1.93 -23.49 -14.81
CA ASP A 67 2.34 -23.63 -16.22
C ASP A 67 3.86 -23.36 -16.39
N PRO A 68 4.63 -24.28 -17.00
CA PRO A 68 6.08 -24.13 -17.13
C PRO A 68 6.53 -23.07 -18.17
N HIS A 69 5.63 -22.62 -19.05
CA HIS A 69 5.95 -21.66 -20.11
C HIS A 69 5.19 -20.33 -19.96
N MET A 70 4.00 -20.34 -19.35
CA MET A 70 3.18 -19.15 -19.13
C MET A 70 3.07 -18.82 -17.64
N LYS A 71 3.56 -17.66 -17.22
CA LYS A 71 3.37 -17.22 -15.82
C LYS A 71 2.01 -16.54 -15.60
N GLU A 72 1.50 -15.89 -16.63
CA GLU A 72 0.28 -15.08 -16.57
C GLU A 72 -0.34 -14.89 -17.96
N TYR A 73 -1.64 -14.57 -17.95
CA TYR A 73 -2.33 -14.04 -19.12
C TYR A 73 -3.21 -12.85 -18.73
N TRP A 74 -3.58 -12.06 -19.72
CA TRP A 74 -4.44 -10.90 -19.60
C TRP A 74 -5.70 -11.10 -20.43
N LEU A 75 -6.84 -10.82 -19.82
CA LEU A 75 -8.14 -10.73 -20.48
C LEU A 75 -8.41 -9.25 -20.74
N GLU A 76 -8.32 -8.81 -21.99
CA GLU A 76 -8.67 -7.44 -22.40
C GLU A 76 -10.14 -7.42 -22.82
N LEU A 77 -10.95 -6.63 -22.12
CA LEU A 77 -12.39 -6.50 -22.32
C LEU A 77 -12.64 -5.12 -22.91
N ASP A 78 -12.92 -5.04 -24.21
CA ASP A 78 -13.20 -3.73 -24.81
C ASP A 78 -14.52 -3.13 -24.27
N ASP A 79 -14.63 -1.80 -24.30
CA ASP A 79 -15.81 -1.07 -23.77
C ASP A 79 -17.13 -1.59 -24.35
N THR A 80 -17.11 -2.09 -25.60
CA THR A 80 -18.31 -2.63 -26.27
C THR A 80 -18.65 -4.03 -25.78
N ALA A 81 -17.65 -4.90 -25.59
CA ALA A 81 -17.77 -6.24 -25.04
C ALA A 81 -18.32 -6.19 -23.62
N CYS A 82 -17.88 -5.21 -22.82
CA CYS A 82 -18.39 -4.97 -21.47
C CYS A 82 -19.89 -4.63 -21.44
N GLY A 83 -20.49 -4.22 -22.56
CA GLY A 83 -21.92 -3.88 -22.66
C GLY A 83 -22.88 -5.08 -22.76
N LYS A 84 -22.38 -6.33 -22.86
CA LYS A 84 -23.18 -7.55 -23.04
C LYS A 84 -22.68 -8.69 -22.16
N LEU A 85 -23.56 -9.64 -21.83
CA LEU A 85 -23.21 -10.90 -21.15
C LEU A 85 -23.50 -12.09 -22.08
N PRO A 86 -22.60 -13.09 -22.19
CA PRO A 86 -21.27 -13.15 -21.57
C PRO A 86 -20.27 -12.19 -22.24
N ILE A 87 -19.30 -11.68 -21.47
CA ILE A 87 -18.21 -10.86 -21.98
C ILE A 87 -17.16 -11.76 -22.63
N GLU A 88 -16.84 -11.51 -23.89
CA GLU A 88 -15.81 -12.22 -24.66
C GLU A 88 -14.51 -11.39 -24.73
N PRO A 89 -13.42 -11.80 -24.03
CA PRO A 89 -12.14 -11.08 -24.00
C PRO A 89 -11.24 -11.34 -25.22
N CYS A 90 -10.40 -10.35 -25.55
CA CYS A 90 -9.13 -10.61 -26.22
C CYS A 90 -8.12 -11.21 -25.22
N TRP A 91 -7.28 -12.14 -25.69
CA TRP A 91 -6.36 -12.89 -24.83
C TRP A 91 -4.92 -12.49 -25.09
N PHE A 92 -4.20 -12.08 -24.07
CA PHE A 92 -2.77 -11.80 -24.16
C PHE A 92 -1.99 -12.67 -23.18
N VAL A 93 -0.83 -13.19 -23.59
CA VAL A 93 -0.04 -14.11 -22.77
C VAL A 93 1.39 -13.61 -22.64
N ASP A 94 1.97 -13.78 -21.45
CA ASP A 94 3.41 -13.60 -21.27
C ASP A 94 4.19 -14.47 -22.26
N ALA A 95 5.17 -13.86 -22.92
CA ALA A 95 6.00 -14.52 -23.93
C ALA A 95 7.50 -14.47 -23.59
N GLN A 96 7.86 -14.20 -22.33
CA GLN A 96 9.26 -14.18 -21.85
C GLN A 96 10.03 -15.49 -22.08
N LYS A 97 9.33 -16.61 -22.31
CA LYS A 97 9.94 -17.91 -22.66
C LYS A 97 10.13 -18.11 -24.16
N ALA A 98 9.63 -17.22 -25.00
CA ALA A 98 9.86 -17.25 -26.43
C ALA A 98 11.21 -16.60 -26.75
N VAL A 99 12.17 -17.39 -27.21
CA VAL A 99 13.54 -16.95 -27.47
C VAL A 99 13.75 -16.76 -28.98
N PRO A 100 14.13 -15.56 -29.44
CA PRO A 100 14.47 -15.30 -30.83
C PRO A 100 15.57 -16.23 -31.38
N GLY A 101 15.27 -16.95 -32.47
CA GLY A 101 16.20 -17.87 -33.10
C GLY A 101 16.20 -19.30 -32.56
N GLU A 102 15.35 -19.61 -31.58
CA GLU A 102 15.08 -20.98 -31.11
C GLU A 102 13.74 -21.51 -31.65
N LYS A 103 13.45 -22.80 -31.39
CA LYS A 103 12.15 -23.39 -31.71
C LYS A 103 11.13 -23.04 -30.63
N ASN A 104 10.15 -22.20 -30.99
CA ASN A 104 9.10 -21.74 -30.08
C ASN A 104 7.76 -22.50 -30.28
N ASP A 105 7.83 -23.80 -30.59
CA ASP A 105 6.66 -24.63 -30.94
C ASP A 105 5.55 -24.62 -29.87
N TRP A 106 5.93 -24.43 -28.60
CA TRP A 106 4.99 -24.38 -27.47
C TRP A 106 3.96 -23.25 -27.61
N ILE A 107 4.29 -22.13 -28.29
CA ILE A 107 3.36 -21.03 -28.56
C ILE A 107 2.16 -21.58 -29.33
N TYR A 108 2.44 -22.30 -30.41
CA TYR A 108 1.39 -22.84 -31.28
C TYR A 108 0.64 -23.98 -30.61
N GLU A 109 1.37 -24.95 -30.07
CA GLU A 109 0.81 -26.21 -29.58
C GLU A 109 0.05 -26.07 -28.26
N ARG A 110 0.36 -25.06 -27.44
CA ARG A 110 -0.23 -24.90 -26.10
C ARG A 110 -0.98 -23.60 -25.92
N VAL A 111 -0.47 -22.49 -26.45
CA VAL A 111 -1.13 -21.19 -26.29
C VAL A 111 -2.21 -21.04 -27.35
N PHE A 112 -1.82 -21.05 -28.61
CA PHE A 112 -2.72 -20.71 -29.70
C PHE A 112 -3.76 -21.80 -29.93
N ARG A 113 -3.44 -23.09 -29.75
CA ARG A 113 -4.42 -24.18 -29.83
C ARG A 113 -5.61 -24.05 -28.87
N LYS A 114 -5.52 -23.23 -27.82
CA LYS A 114 -6.66 -22.95 -26.92
C LYS A 114 -7.73 -22.06 -27.57
N LYS A 115 -7.35 -21.28 -28.60
CA LYS A 115 -8.14 -20.16 -29.14
C LYS A 115 -8.20 -20.08 -30.66
N LEU A 116 -7.20 -20.63 -31.35
CA LEU A 116 -7.10 -20.68 -32.80
C LEU A 116 -7.25 -22.12 -33.27
N THR A 117 -7.86 -22.27 -34.44
CA THR A 117 -7.92 -23.56 -35.14
C THR A 117 -6.55 -23.93 -35.71
N GLU A 118 -6.37 -25.21 -36.05
CA GLU A 118 -5.10 -25.68 -36.64
C GLU A 118 -4.81 -24.99 -37.99
N GLU A 119 -5.83 -24.72 -38.81
CA GLU A 119 -5.69 -23.99 -40.09
C GLU A 119 -5.19 -22.56 -39.88
N GLU A 120 -5.71 -21.86 -38.86
CA GLU A 120 -5.30 -20.50 -38.51
C GLU A 120 -3.87 -20.45 -38.00
N ILE A 121 -3.50 -21.41 -37.15
CA ILE A 121 -2.13 -21.57 -36.67
C ILE A 121 -1.19 -21.78 -37.85
N GLN A 122 -1.52 -22.69 -38.78
CA GLN A 122 -0.71 -22.95 -39.97
C GLN A 122 -0.58 -21.72 -40.87
N SER A 123 -1.61 -20.88 -40.94
CA SER A 123 -1.62 -19.67 -41.74
C SER A 123 -0.72 -18.55 -41.17
N ILE A 124 -0.75 -18.33 -39.86
CA ILE A 124 -0.02 -17.23 -39.21
C ILE A 124 1.43 -17.61 -38.88
N ARG A 125 1.67 -18.88 -38.57
CA ARG A 125 2.96 -19.38 -38.09
C ARG A 125 4.18 -18.94 -38.91
N PRO A 126 4.20 -19.05 -40.25
CA PRO A 126 5.37 -18.67 -41.04
C PRO A 126 5.78 -17.21 -40.85
N MET A 127 4.80 -16.30 -40.81
CA MET A 127 5.07 -14.87 -40.63
C MET A 127 5.48 -14.57 -39.18
N LEU A 128 4.83 -15.19 -38.20
CA LEU A 128 5.17 -15.00 -36.80
C LEU A 128 6.58 -15.52 -36.48
N ASP A 129 6.96 -16.69 -37.02
CA ASP A 129 8.32 -17.25 -36.87
C ASP A 129 9.39 -16.29 -37.48
N ILE A 130 9.09 -15.65 -38.62
CA ILE A 130 9.96 -14.60 -39.19
C ILE A 130 10.10 -13.42 -38.24
N CYS A 131 8.99 -12.89 -37.72
CA CYS A 131 9.01 -11.76 -36.79
C CYS A 131 9.85 -12.07 -35.55
N ILE A 132 9.60 -13.23 -34.92
CA ILE A 132 10.35 -13.65 -33.72
C ILE A 132 11.83 -13.89 -34.06
N GLY A 133 12.13 -14.50 -35.19
CA GLY A 133 13.51 -14.81 -35.60
C GLY A 133 14.37 -13.57 -35.83
N LEU A 134 13.82 -12.50 -36.41
CA LEU A 134 14.53 -11.25 -36.68
C LEU A 134 14.89 -10.44 -35.43
N LEU A 135 14.28 -10.73 -34.28
CA LEU A 135 14.67 -10.14 -33.00
C LEU A 135 15.97 -10.73 -32.43
N LYS A 136 16.54 -11.76 -33.06
CA LYS A 136 17.78 -12.39 -32.60
C LYS A 136 18.92 -11.38 -32.55
N GLY A 137 19.55 -11.27 -31.38
CA GLY A 137 20.62 -10.30 -31.13
C GLY A 137 20.13 -8.90 -30.72
N LYS A 138 18.81 -8.64 -30.77
CA LYS A 138 18.17 -7.39 -30.32
C LYS A 138 17.37 -7.58 -29.02
N ASN A 139 16.68 -8.70 -28.88
CA ASN A 139 16.03 -9.11 -27.64
C ASN A 139 16.41 -10.55 -27.25
N GLU A 140 16.55 -10.80 -25.94
CA GLU A 140 16.74 -12.15 -25.40
C GLU A 140 15.43 -12.95 -25.34
N SER A 141 14.29 -12.26 -25.27
CA SER A 141 12.96 -12.85 -25.25
C SER A 141 11.89 -11.86 -25.74
N LEU A 142 10.68 -12.35 -26.00
CA LEU A 142 9.51 -11.49 -26.23
C LEU A 142 8.90 -11.01 -24.91
N PHE A 143 8.08 -9.95 -24.97
CA PHE A 143 7.28 -9.52 -23.83
C PHE A 143 5.94 -10.27 -23.78
N GLN A 144 5.14 -10.16 -24.85
CA GLN A 144 3.77 -10.65 -24.87
C GLN A 144 3.29 -11.03 -26.27
N LEU A 145 2.32 -11.94 -26.36
CA LEU A 145 1.58 -12.26 -27.58
C LEU A 145 0.07 -12.13 -27.31
N GLY A 146 -0.66 -11.50 -28.23
CA GLY A 146 -2.10 -11.27 -28.15
C GLY A 146 -2.88 -11.99 -29.26
N ILE A 147 -3.99 -12.62 -28.92
CA ILE A 147 -4.95 -13.21 -29.86
C ILE A 147 -6.17 -12.29 -29.91
N MET A 148 -6.39 -11.68 -31.08
CA MET A 148 -7.39 -10.62 -31.27
C MET A 148 -8.80 -11.15 -31.58
N GLU A 149 -9.26 -12.17 -30.84
CA GLU A 149 -10.52 -12.90 -31.08
C GLU A 149 -11.75 -11.98 -31.12
N GLY A 150 -11.78 -10.92 -30.32
CA GLY A 150 -12.93 -9.99 -30.19
C GLY A 150 -13.14 -9.03 -31.37
N ARG A 151 -12.25 -8.96 -32.37
CA ARG A 151 -12.28 -7.92 -33.42
C ARG A 151 -12.64 -8.41 -34.83
N GLY A 152 -13.03 -9.68 -34.99
CA GLY A 152 -13.52 -10.24 -36.26
C GLY A 152 -12.45 -10.50 -37.34
N GLU A 153 -11.23 -9.99 -37.18
CA GLU A 153 -10.07 -10.28 -38.04
C GLU A 153 -9.02 -11.05 -37.22
N LYS A 154 -8.70 -12.27 -37.64
CA LYS A 154 -7.84 -13.19 -36.87
C LYS A 154 -6.37 -12.87 -37.11
N SER A 155 -5.83 -12.00 -36.27
CA SER A 155 -4.41 -11.67 -36.20
C SER A 155 -3.81 -12.03 -34.84
N VAL A 156 -2.48 -12.11 -34.81
CA VAL A 156 -1.72 -12.24 -33.57
C VAL A 156 -0.95 -10.95 -33.35
N ARG A 157 -1.18 -10.27 -32.23
CA ARG A 157 -0.36 -9.12 -31.85
C ARG A 157 0.93 -9.59 -31.21
N LEU A 158 2.06 -9.09 -31.70
CA LEU A 158 3.37 -9.34 -31.11
C LEU A 158 3.85 -8.11 -30.35
N PHE A 159 4.33 -8.30 -29.13
CA PHE A 159 5.04 -7.28 -28.35
C PHE A 159 6.50 -7.69 -28.17
N THR A 160 7.41 -6.81 -28.59
CA THR A 160 8.84 -7.00 -28.33
C THR A 160 9.15 -6.81 -26.85
N SER A 161 10.32 -7.24 -26.40
CA SER A 161 10.89 -6.69 -25.16
C SER A 161 11.38 -5.25 -25.41
N GLU A 162 11.85 -4.58 -24.37
CA GLU A 162 12.46 -3.25 -24.47
C GLU A 162 13.58 -3.23 -25.53
N LEU A 163 13.45 -2.38 -26.54
CA LEU A 163 14.42 -2.13 -27.60
C LEU A 163 15.01 -0.73 -27.43
N SER A 164 16.31 -0.60 -27.72
CA SER A 164 16.90 0.73 -27.92
C SER A 164 16.28 1.37 -29.17
N LYS A 165 16.32 2.70 -29.27
CA LYS A 165 15.86 3.42 -30.48
C LYS A 165 16.49 2.85 -31.77
N ASN A 166 17.78 2.51 -31.73
CA ASN A 166 18.50 2.00 -32.89
C ASN A 166 18.00 0.60 -33.28
N ASP A 167 17.90 -0.31 -32.30
CA ASP A 167 17.42 -1.68 -32.55
C ASP A 167 15.96 -1.69 -33.01
N PHE A 168 15.13 -0.77 -32.48
CA PHE A 168 13.74 -0.59 -32.89
C PHE A 168 13.65 -0.26 -34.39
N LEU A 169 14.44 0.70 -34.86
CA LEU A 169 14.46 1.13 -36.26
C LEU A 169 15.08 0.06 -37.17
N GLU A 170 16.18 -0.58 -36.73
CA GLU A 170 16.84 -1.65 -37.47
C GLU A 170 15.92 -2.86 -37.66
N TYR A 171 15.23 -3.28 -36.60
CA TYR A 171 14.27 -4.40 -36.66
C TYR A 171 13.14 -4.13 -37.66
N LEU A 172 12.57 -2.93 -37.69
CA LEU A 172 11.55 -2.57 -38.68
C LEU A 172 12.08 -2.55 -40.12
N ARG A 173 13.35 -2.15 -40.34
CA ARG A 173 13.99 -2.24 -41.66
C ARG A 173 14.16 -3.70 -42.11
N GLU A 174 14.57 -4.58 -41.21
CA GLU A 174 14.72 -6.02 -41.49
C GLU A 174 13.37 -6.70 -41.77
N LEU A 175 12.32 -6.28 -41.06
CA LEU A 175 10.93 -6.69 -41.33
C LEU A 175 10.38 -6.15 -42.65
N LYS A 176 11.08 -5.21 -43.29
CA LYS A 176 10.61 -4.47 -44.48
C LYS A 176 9.27 -3.79 -44.22
N TRP A 177 9.12 -3.21 -43.04
CA TRP A 177 7.92 -2.46 -42.68
C TRP A 177 7.75 -1.26 -43.61
N GLU A 178 6.54 -1.10 -44.17
CA GLU A 178 6.25 -0.12 -45.24
C GLU A 178 6.01 1.32 -44.71
N GLY A 179 6.05 1.51 -43.39
CA GLY A 179 5.88 2.81 -42.76
C GLY A 179 7.06 3.77 -42.93
N ASN A 180 6.83 5.05 -42.61
CA ASN A 180 7.86 6.09 -42.73
C ASN A 180 8.85 6.04 -41.55
N ILE A 181 9.98 5.35 -41.76
CA ILE A 181 11.05 5.17 -40.76
C ILE A 181 11.72 6.50 -40.38
N GLU A 182 11.87 7.45 -41.31
CA GLU A 182 12.50 8.75 -41.02
C GLU A 182 11.66 9.59 -40.05
N GLU A 183 10.35 9.65 -40.26
CA GLU A 183 9.44 10.32 -39.33
C GLU A 183 9.33 9.58 -38.00
N LEU A 184 9.35 8.24 -38.02
CA LEU A 184 9.38 7.44 -36.80
C LEU A 184 10.62 7.76 -35.94
N GLU A 185 11.81 7.85 -36.54
CA GLU A 185 13.05 8.21 -35.84
C GLU A 185 12.96 9.58 -35.15
N LYS A 186 12.37 10.57 -35.84
CA LYS A 186 12.11 11.90 -35.25
C LYS A 186 11.20 11.81 -34.04
N TRP A 187 10.16 10.98 -34.10
CA TRP A 187 9.25 10.76 -32.97
C TRP A 187 9.92 10.01 -31.81
N LEU A 188 10.62 8.90 -32.07
CA LEU A 188 11.35 8.17 -31.04
C LEU A 188 12.35 9.09 -30.32
N THR A 189 13.04 9.96 -31.05
CA THR A 189 13.95 10.96 -30.46
C THR A 189 13.23 11.97 -29.56
N LYS A 190 12.01 12.39 -29.90
CA LYS A 190 11.18 13.26 -29.04
C LYS A 190 10.65 12.55 -27.79
N LEU A 191 10.41 11.23 -27.86
CA LEU A 191 9.87 10.43 -26.76
C LEU A 191 10.95 9.88 -25.82
N GLU A 192 12.18 9.69 -26.32
CA GLU A 192 13.34 9.16 -25.57
C GLU A 192 13.62 9.85 -24.22
N PRO A 193 13.43 11.19 -24.07
CA PRO A 193 13.56 11.86 -22.77
C PRO A 193 12.59 11.35 -21.70
N TYR A 194 11.41 10.90 -22.10
CA TYR A 194 10.35 10.44 -21.19
C TYR A 194 10.44 8.94 -20.93
N ALA A 195 10.89 8.15 -21.90
CA ALA A 195 10.98 6.70 -21.79
C ALA A 195 11.93 6.24 -20.66
N GLU A 196 11.44 5.32 -19.82
CA GLU A 196 12.25 4.58 -18.85
C GLU A 196 13.41 3.91 -19.58
N ARG A 197 14.63 4.10 -19.06
CA ARG A 197 15.89 3.60 -19.66
C ARG A 197 16.17 4.00 -21.11
N LYS A 198 15.38 4.91 -21.69
CA LYS A 198 15.44 5.29 -23.12
C LYS A 198 15.14 4.12 -24.07
N GLN A 199 14.27 3.20 -23.65
CA GLN A 199 13.89 2.03 -24.44
C GLN A 199 12.38 2.00 -24.67
N PHE A 200 11.97 1.25 -25.69
CA PHE A 200 10.57 1.16 -26.12
C PHE A 200 10.18 -0.29 -26.40
N ILE A 201 8.94 -0.64 -26.13
CA ILE A 201 8.30 -1.88 -26.59
C ILE A 201 7.54 -1.57 -27.88
N LEU A 202 7.84 -2.32 -28.93
CA LEU A 202 7.13 -2.29 -30.20
C LEU A 202 5.99 -3.31 -30.17
N ASP A 203 4.78 -2.90 -30.56
CA ASP A 203 3.70 -3.82 -30.87
C ASP A 203 3.13 -3.64 -32.28
N PHE A 204 2.71 -4.74 -32.91
CA PHE A 204 2.03 -4.75 -34.20
C PHE A 204 1.28 -6.06 -34.42
N ASP A 205 0.31 -6.04 -35.33
CA ASP A 205 -0.48 -7.22 -35.67
C ASP A 205 0.20 -8.02 -36.78
N VAL A 206 0.30 -9.32 -36.60
CA VAL A 206 0.83 -10.30 -37.56
C VAL A 206 -0.33 -11.00 -38.25
N PHE A 207 -0.30 -10.97 -39.58
CA PHE A 207 -1.24 -11.63 -40.46
C PHE A 207 -0.53 -12.73 -41.26
N SER A 208 -1.28 -13.54 -41.99
CA SER A 208 -0.74 -14.64 -42.80
C SER A 208 0.20 -14.20 -43.93
N ARG A 209 0.10 -12.95 -44.39
CA ARG A 209 0.87 -12.42 -45.53
C ARG A 209 1.75 -11.21 -45.21
N GLY A 210 1.81 -10.79 -43.94
CA GLY A 210 2.57 -9.61 -43.54
C GLY A 210 2.23 -9.12 -42.15
N ILE A 211 2.63 -7.89 -41.85
CA ILE A 211 2.39 -7.20 -40.58
C ILE A 211 1.57 -5.94 -40.81
N SER A 212 0.93 -5.43 -39.77
CA SER A 212 0.17 -4.19 -39.84
C SER A 212 1.05 -2.99 -40.21
N GLU A 213 0.53 -2.10 -41.05
CA GLU A 213 1.14 -0.79 -41.32
C GLU A 213 1.20 0.06 -40.05
N LYS A 214 0.16 0.00 -39.23
CA LYS A 214 0.11 0.64 -37.92
C LYS A 214 0.94 -0.14 -36.91
N ILE A 215 1.79 0.56 -36.17
CA ILE A 215 2.56 0.02 -35.04
C ILE A 215 2.21 0.76 -33.75
N GLY A 216 2.52 0.18 -32.59
CA GLY A 216 2.44 0.83 -31.29
C GLY A 216 3.83 1.05 -30.69
N ILE A 217 4.06 2.27 -30.21
CA ILE A 217 5.26 2.64 -29.44
C ILE A 217 4.86 2.66 -27.96
N ASN A 218 5.34 1.71 -27.17
CA ASN A 218 4.97 1.57 -25.77
C ASN A 218 6.17 1.88 -24.86
N PHE A 219 5.95 2.65 -23.79
CA PHE A 219 6.98 2.93 -22.80
C PHE A 219 6.38 3.44 -21.49
N GLY A 220 7.07 3.18 -20.38
CA GLY A 220 6.83 3.85 -19.11
C GLY A 220 7.58 5.20 -19.03
N THR A 221 7.07 6.14 -18.25
CA THR A 221 7.82 7.36 -17.93
C THR A 221 8.94 7.06 -16.93
N ARG A 222 10.11 7.71 -17.04
CA ARG A 222 11.27 7.49 -16.15
C ARG A 222 10.89 7.44 -14.66
N ASN A 223 10.76 6.22 -14.17
CA ASN A 223 10.69 5.73 -12.79
C ASN A 223 9.77 6.54 -11.84
N LYS A 224 8.51 6.69 -12.25
CA LYS A 224 7.35 6.96 -11.38
C LYS A 224 7.46 8.22 -10.50
N LYS A 225 7.93 9.32 -11.10
CA LYS A 225 7.79 10.65 -10.50
C LYS A 225 6.63 11.37 -11.15
N GLU A 226 5.73 11.90 -10.31
CA GLU A 226 4.61 12.74 -10.73
C GLU A 226 5.05 13.87 -11.67
N SER A 227 6.23 14.46 -11.44
CA SER A 227 6.79 15.52 -12.29
C SER A 227 7.04 15.05 -13.73
N THR A 228 7.59 13.85 -13.92
CA THR A 228 7.89 13.34 -15.27
C THR A 228 6.62 12.94 -16.01
N VAL A 229 5.62 12.40 -15.30
CA VAL A 229 4.29 12.15 -15.89
C VAL A 229 3.66 13.46 -16.31
N THR A 230 3.72 14.48 -15.46
CA THR A 230 3.19 15.83 -15.75
C THR A 230 3.86 16.44 -16.97
N GLU A 231 5.19 16.46 -17.04
CA GLU A 231 5.94 16.96 -18.19
C GLU A 231 5.56 16.24 -19.49
N PHE A 232 5.36 14.92 -19.42
CA PHE A 232 4.95 14.14 -20.59
C PHE A 232 3.51 14.43 -21.02
N LEU A 233 2.57 14.55 -20.07
CA LEU A 233 1.18 14.93 -20.38
C LEU A 233 1.12 16.33 -21.00
N ASP A 234 1.89 17.29 -20.48
CA ASP A 234 1.98 18.64 -21.05
C ASP A 234 2.55 18.61 -22.48
N PHE A 235 3.56 17.75 -22.73
CA PHE A 235 4.05 17.49 -24.08
C PHE A 235 2.94 16.95 -25.00
N LEU A 236 2.13 15.99 -24.54
CA LEU A 236 1.03 15.44 -25.34
C LEU A 236 -0.05 16.51 -25.62
N VAL A 237 -0.44 17.30 -24.63
CA VAL A 237 -1.41 18.40 -24.78
C VAL A 237 -0.90 19.41 -25.81
N LYS A 238 0.35 19.85 -25.70
CA LYS A 238 0.98 20.79 -26.65
C LYS A 238 1.00 20.26 -28.09
N ASN A 239 1.11 18.95 -28.27
CA ASN A 239 1.09 18.30 -29.58
C ASN A 239 -0.30 17.82 -30.02
N LYS A 240 -1.38 18.19 -29.30
CA LYS A 240 -2.77 17.78 -29.57
C LYS A 240 -3.00 16.27 -29.53
N LEU A 241 -2.22 15.57 -28.72
CA LEU A 241 -2.32 14.13 -28.45
C LEU A 241 -2.96 13.82 -27.10
N CYS A 242 -3.33 14.84 -26.32
CA CYS A 242 -4.07 14.70 -25.07
C CYS A 242 -5.00 15.89 -24.88
N LEU A 243 -6.23 15.65 -24.43
CA LEU A 243 -7.14 16.70 -23.97
C LEU A 243 -6.71 17.16 -22.57
N GLU A 244 -6.81 18.45 -22.29
CA GLU A 244 -6.47 19.02 -20.96
C GLU A 244 -7.25 18.32 -19.84
N SER A 245 -8.55 18.09 -20.02
CA SER A 245 -9.37 17.37 -19.03
C SER A 245 -8.89 15.95 -18.76
N LYS A 246 -8.37 15.24 -19.79
CA LYS A 246 -7.82 13.90 -19.62
C LYS A 246 -6.46 13.93 -18.93
N ALA A 247 -5.61 14.90 -19.27
CA ALA A 247 -4.35 15.09 -18.58
C ALA A 247 -4.55 15.31 -17.07
N GLU A 248 -5.49 16.18 -16.69
CA GLU A 248 -5.78 16.44 -15.28
C GLU A 248 -6.32 15.21 -14.55
N ASP A 249 -7.17 14.41 -15.19
CA ASP A 249 -7.65 13.17 -14.57
C ASP A 249 -6.57 12.09 -14.44
N VAL A 250 -5.64 11.98 -15.41
CA VAL A 250 -4.48 11.08 -15.29
C VAL A 250 -3.55 11.55 -14.15
N LYS A 251 -3.39 12.86 -13.93
CA LYS A 251 -2.66 13.40 -12.77
C LYS A 251 -3.36 13.02 -11.46
N ARG A 252 -4.69 13.23 -11.37
CA ARG A 252 -5.48 12.79 -10.20
C ARG A 252 -5.41 11.29 -9.98
N TRP A 253 -5.36 10.49 -11.05
CA TRP A 253 -5.25 9.04 -10.97
C TRP A 253 -4.03 8.59 -10.16
N ILE A 254 -2.85 9.10 -10.49
CA ILE A 254 -1.58 8.72 -9.84
C ILE A 254 -1.37 9.39 -8.47
N GLN A 255 -2.13 10.44 -8.16
CA GLN A 255 -2.11 11.11 -6.85
C GLN A 255 -3.02 10.42 -5.83
N ARG A 256 -3.84 9.46 -6.26
CA ARG A 256 -4.75 8.77 -5.37
C ARG A 256 -3.99 7.89 -4.39
N TYR A 257 -4.20 8.15 -3.11
CA TYR A 257 -3.64 7.31 -2.05
C TYR A 257 -4.24 5.91 -2.09
N PRO A 258 -3.46 4.87 -1.78
CA PRO A 258 -3.95 3.50 -1.79
C PRO A 258 -5.05 3.21 -0.79
N SER A 259 -5.85 2.18 -1.09
CA SER A 259 -6.83 1.60 -0.16
C SER A 259 -6.17 0.91 1.05
N HIS A 260 -7.01 0.62 2.04
CA HIS A 260 -6.70 -0.35 3.09
C HIS A 260 -7.00 -1.79 2.62
N THR A 261 -6.42 -2.77 3.32
CA THR A 261 -6.41 -4.20 2.98
C THR A 261 -7.73 -4.74 2.37
N PRO A 262 -7.67 -5.42 1.20
CA PRO A 262 -6.50 -5.59 0.36
C PRO A 262 -6.08 -4.24 -0.25
N PHE A 263 -4.79 -3.98 -0.18
CA PHE A 263 -4.19 -2.76 -0.70
C PHE A 263 -4.39 -2.68 -2.21
N ILE A 264 -4.93 -1.58 -2.70
CA ILE A 264 -5.07 -1.24 -4.12
C ILE A 264 -4.45 0.15 -4.30
N GLU A 265 -3.44 0.24 -5.16
CA GLU A 265 -2.76 1.47 -5.53
C GLU A 265 -2.97 1.76 -7.02
N ASN A 266 -3.12 3.04 -7.34
CA ASN A 266 -3.17 3.52 -8.71
C ASN A 266 -1.78 3.90 -9.21
N ASP A 267 -1.40 3.39 -10.37
CA ASP A 267 -0.17 3.76 -11.10
C ASP A 267 -0.47 3.82 -12.60
N ILE A 268 0.53 4.15 -13.42
CA ILE A 268 0.46 4.02 -14.88
C ILE A 268 1.32 2.81 -15.27
N SER A 269 0.72 1.85 -15.97
CA SER A 269 1.43 0.72 -16.55
C SER A 269 2.42 1.17 -17.61
N HIS A 270 1.91 1.88 -18.61
CA HIS A 270 2.69 2.47 -19.69
C HIS A 270 1.82 3.45 -20.48
N PHE A 271 2.46 4.20 -21.37
CA PHE A 271 1.79 4.90 -22.46
C PHE A 271 2.01 4.17 -23.77
N LYS A 272 1.04 4.28 -24.68
CA LYS A 272 1.14 3.77 -26.05
C LYS A 272 0.83 4.88 -27.04
N LEU A 273 1.71 5.07 -28.01
CA LEU A 273 1.54 6.01 -29.10
C LEU A 273 1.45 5.23 -30.41
N PRO A 274 0.23 4.97 -30.94
CA PRO A 274 0.07 4.35 -32.24
C PRO A 274 0.64 5.23 -33.36
N PHE A 275 1.48 4.66 -34.21
CA PHE A 275 2.12 5.32 -35.33
C PHE A 275 1.67 4.70 -36.65
N ALA A 276 1.18 5.56 -37.55
CA ALA A 276 0.75 5.22 -38.91
C ALA A 276 0.81 6.47 -39.79
N ASP A 277 0.90 6.31 -41.11
CA ASP A 277 0.92 7.43 -42.07
C ASP A 277 1.99 8.50 -41.77
N GLY A 278 3.14 8.08 -41.23
CA GLY A 278 4.24 8.99 -40.87
C GLY A 278 3.99 9.89 -39.67
N ARG A 279 2.98 9.59 -38.83
CA ARG A 279 2.68 10.37 -37.63
C ARG A 279 2.18 9.50 -36.48
N VAL A 280 2.28 10.06 -35.27
CA VAL A 280 1.52 9.55 -34.12
C VAL A 280 0.05 9.93 -34.33
N THR A 281 -0.83 8.92 -34.30
CA THR A 281 -2.26 9.07 -34.59
C THR A 281 -3.11 9.23 -33.34
N ASP A 282 -2.62 8.78 -32.20
CA ASP A 282 -3.29 8.85 -30.90
C ASP A 282 -2.24 8.74 -29.77
N ALA A 283 -2.66 8.99 -28.53
CA ALA A 283 -1.90 8.60 -27.35
C ALA A 283 -2.85 7.92 -26.37
N LYS A 284 -2.41 6.82 -25.78
CA LYS A 284 -3.18 6.05 -24.80
C LYS A 284 -2.41 5.93 -23.50
N ALA A 285 -3.13 5.98 -22.39
CA ALA A 285 -2.61 5.62 -21.08
C ALA A 285 -3.20 4.28 -20.65
N TYR A 286 -2.35 3.40 -20.15
CA TYR A 286 -2.77 2.15 -19.51
C TYR A 286 -2.67 2.36 -18.00
N LEU A 287 -3.79 2.76 -17.41
CA LEU A 287 -3.90 3.07 -15.99
C LEU A 287 -4.01 1.78 -15.20
N ARG A 288 -3.26 1.61 -14.13
CA ARG A 288 -3.12 0.35 -13.40
C ARG A 288 -3.70 0.48 -12.00
N GLN A 289 -4.44 -0.54 -11.55
CA GLN A 289 -4.76 -0.76 -10.14
C GLN A 289 -4.04 -2.03 -9.68
N GLY A 290 -3.13 -1.91 -8.72
CA GLY A 290 -2.24 -2.98 -8.30
C GLY A 290 -2.26 -3.23 -6.79
N THR A 291 -2.03 -4.49 -6.41
CA THR A 291 -1.88 -4.91 -4.99
C THR A 291 -0.42 -5.06 -4.56
N ILE A 292 0.51 -4.79 -5.48
CA ILE A 292 1.95 -4.74 -5.24
C ILE A 292 2.35 -3.27 -5.31
N PRO A 293 2.97 -2.70 -4.27
CA PRO A 293 3.41 -1.32 -4.29
C PRO A 293 4.50 -1.14 -5.36
N TYR A 294 4.20 -0.30 -6.33
CA TYR A 294 5.09 0.03 -7.44
C TYR A 294 5.90 1.29 -7.15
N VAL A 295 5.34 2.14 -6.29
CA VAL A 295 6.00 3.14 -5.46
C VAL A 295 5.59 2.81 -4.02
N GLU A 296 6.47 3.05 -3.06
CA GLU A 296 6.11 2.87 -1.65
C GLU A 296 5.19 4.03 -1.24
N PRO A 297 3.87 3.82 -1.06
CA PRO A 297 2.92 4.90 -0.84
C PRO A 297 3.25 5.62 0.46
N LEU A 298 2.92 6.89 0.61
CA LEU A 298 3.24 7.61 1.86
C LEU A 298 2.10 7.61 2.87
N VAL A 299 0.87 7.34 2.44
CA VAL A 299 -0.38 7.60 3.16
C VAL A 299 -1.47 6.64 2.64
N TYR A 300 -2.45 6.29 3.48
CA TYR A 300 -3.68 5.61 3.04
C TYR A 300 -4.82 6.57 2.72
N GLU A 301 -5.71 6.19 1.80
CA GLU A 301 -6.90 6.97 1.43
C GLU A 301 -7.81 7.26 2.63
N THR A 302 -7.87 6.32 3.58
CA THR A 302 -8.60 6.45 4.85
C THR A 302 -7.70 6.01 6.01
N PRO A 303 -7.94 6.49 7.25
CA PRO A 303 -7.22 5.99 8.41
C PRO A 303 -7.53 4.51 8.65
N CYS A 304 -6.50 3.70 8.90
CA CYS A 304 -6.66 2.28 9.24
C CYS A 304 -6.87 2.07 10.74
N LEU A 305 -6.27 2.95 11.56
CA LEU A 305 -6.32 2.89 13.03
C LEU A 305 -6.89 4.18 13.62
N MET A 306 -7.86 4.05 14.52
CA MET A 306 -8.29 5.15 15.37
C MET A 306 -7.95 4.85 16.83
N ASN A 307 -7.34 5.81 17.54
CA ASN A 307 -7.27 5.77 19.00
C ASN A 307 -8.44 6.60 19.56
N LEU A 308 -9.17 6.04 20.52
CA LEU A 308 -10.27 6.73 21.19
C LEU A 308 -9.91 6.85 22.67
N GLU A 309 -9.61 8.06 23.13
CA GLU A 309 -9.31 8.33 24.54
C GLU A 309 -10.62 8.50 25.32
N LEU A 310 -10.99 7.46 26.07
CA LEU A 310 -12.30 7.36 26.72
C LEU A 310 -12.34 8.07 28.08
N THR A 311 -11.22 8.13 28.79
CA THR A 311 -11.17 8.69 30.14
C THR A 311 -9.76 9.17 30.49
N THR A 312 -9.63 10.19 31.34
CA THR A 312 -8.36 10.56 31.98
C THR A 312 -8.25 10.02 33.40
N LYS A 313 -9.27 9.30 33.90
CA LYS A 313 -9.23 8.68 35.22
C LYS A 313 -8.26 7.50 35.22
N CYS A 314 -7.37 7.45 36.20
CA CYS A 314 -6.50 6.31 36.44
C CYS A 314 -6.19 6.19 37.93
N PRO A 315 -6.23 4.98 38.52
CA PRO A 315 -5.87 4.77 39.92
C PRO A 315 -4.35 4.64 40.13
N LEU A 316 -3.59 4.40 39.06
CA LEU A 316 -2.14 4.26 39.11
C LEU A 316 -1.45 5.63 39.05
N ARG A 317 -0.22 5.71 39.56
CA ARG A 317 0.64 6.91 39.48
C ARG A 317 2.00 6.54 38.90
N CYS A 318 2.00 6.13 37.63
CA CYS A 318 3.22 5.72 36.95
C CYS A 318 4.24 6.89 36.91
N PRO A 319 5.53 6.65 37.23
CA PRO A 319 6.58 7.67 37.14
C PRO A 319 6.71 8.35 35.77
N GLN A 320 6.19 7.72 34.73
CA GLN A 320 6.33 8.10 33.34
C GLN A 320 5.00 7.92 32.61
N CYS A 321 3.96 8.58 33.12
CA CYS A 321 2.68 8.67 32.43
C CYS A 321 2.71 9.81 31.41
N TYR A 322 2.27 9.55 30.18
CA TYR A 322 2.09 10.61 29.19
C TYR A 322 0.73 11.32 29.33
N CYS A 323 -0.23 10.72 30.04
CA CYS A 323 -1.54 11.30 30.29
C CYS A 323 -1.51 12.25 31.47
N THR A 324 -2.18 13.39 31.34
CA THR A 324 -2.52 14.26 32.46
C THR A 324 -3.75 13.68 33.17
N LEU A 325 -3.58 13.27 34.44
CA LEU A 325 -4.62 12.55 35.21
C LEU A 325 -5.43 13.46 36.15
N GLU A 326 -5.07 14.75 36.26
CA GLU A 326 -5.75 15.69 37.14
C GLU A 326 -7.17 15.98 36.66
N GLY A 327 -8.11 16.10 37.60
CA GLY A 327 -9.50 16.47 37.31
C GLY A 327 -10.39 15.38 36.71
N GLY A 328 -9.83 14.22 36.30
CA GLY A 328 -10.55 12.98 35.93
C GLY A 328 -11.83 13.16 35.11
N LYS A 329 -11.72 13.11 33.79
CA LYS A 329 -12.82 13.31 32.83
C LYS A 329 -13.12 12.04 32.06
N ASP A 330 -14.38 11.85 31.69
CA ASP A 330 -14.82 10.79 30.78
C ASP A 330 -15.36 11.42 29.48
N LEU A 331 -15.09 10.76 28.35
CA LEU A 331 -15.73 11.06 27.07
C LEU A 331 -17.21 10.68 27.16
N PRO A 332 -18.17 11.59 26.89
CA PRO A 332 -19.58 11.22 26.88
C PRO A 332 -19.85 10.07 25.90
N LEU A 333 -20.64 9.08 26.31
CA LEU A 333 -20.93 7.89 25.48
C LEU A 333 -21.48 8.28 24.10
N GLU A 334 -22.36 9.28 24.05
CA GLU A 334 -22.94 9.81 22.81
C GLU A 334 -21.86 10.28 21.82
N LEU A 335 -20.77 10.85 22.33
CA LEU A 335 -19.65 11.34 21.54
C LEU A 335 -18.70 10.19 21.15
N ALA A 336 -18.51 9.20 22.01
CA ALA A 336 -17.82 7.96 21.65
C ALA A 336 -18.55 7.25 20.49
N GLU A 337 -19.86 7.07 20.59
CA GLU A 337 -20.72 6.49 19.56
C GLU A 337 -20.72 7.30 18.26
N HIS A 338 -20.64 8.63 18.34
CA HIS A 338 -20.45 9.49 17.17
C HIS A 338 -19.18 9.13 16.42
N TRP A 339 -18.03 9.11 17.11
CA TRP A 339 -16.75 8.81 16.47
C TRP A 339 -16.63 7.38 15.97
N ILE A 340 -17.30 6.43 16.62
CA ILE A 340 -17.41 5.05 16.12
C ILE A 340 -18.18 5.01 14.78
N ARG A 341 -19.26 5.77 14.62
CA ARG A 341 -19.97 5.88 13.33
C ARG A 341 -19.12 6.55 12.25
N GLU A 342 -18.35 7.56 12.60
CA GLU A 342 -17.41 8.20 11.67
C GLU A 342 -16.31 7.24 11.23
N ALA A 343 -15.78 6.42 12.14
CA ALA A 343 -14.80 5.39 11.84
C ALA A 343 -15.36 4.30 10.92
N GLU A 344 -16.62 3.87 11.12
CA GLU A 344 -17.32 2.94 10.24
C GLU A 344 -17.45 3.52 8.81
N LYS A 345 -17.90 4.78 8.67
CA LYS A 345 -17.99 5.46 7.37
C LYS A 345 -16.63 5.54 6.66
N ALA A 346 -15.58 5.79 7.42
CA ALA A 346 -14.20 5.84 6.92
C ALA A 346 -13.57 4.44 6.70
N LYS A 347 -14.29 3.36 7.03
CA LYS A 347 -13.83 1.97 6.95
C LYS A 347 -12.54 1.74 7.75
N VAL A 348 -12.44 2.37 8.93
CA VAL A 348 -11.36 2.11 9.90
C VAL A 348 -11.38 0.63 10.26
N GLN A 349 -10.22 -0.01 10.38
CA GLN A 349 -10.14 -1.44 10.65
C GLN A 349 -10.08 -1.74 12.15
N THR A 350 -9.34 -0.91 12.90
CA THR A 350 -9.07 -1.13 14.32
C THR A 350 -9.31 0.14 15.12
N ILE A 351 -9.94 -0.01 16.29
CA ILE A 351 -10.10 1.06 17.26
C ILE A 351 -9.41 0.66 18.57
N ASN A 352 -8.35 1.40 18.92
CA ASN A 352 -7.68 1.28 20.21
C ASN A 352 -8.39 2.16 21.25
N LEU A 353 -9.09 1.52 22.17
CA LEU A 353 -9.78 2.14 23.29
C LEU A 353 -8.80 2.36 24.44
N SER A 354 -8.52 3.63 24.74
CA SER A 354 -7.44 4.03 25.63
C SER A 354 -7.81 5.22 26.51
N GLY A 355 -6.81 5.88 27.09
CA GLY A 355 -6.95 6.99 28.03
C GLY A 355 -6.02 6.81 29.22
N GLY A 356 -6.49 7.15 30.42
CA GLY A 356 -5.86 6.82 31.70
C GLY A 356 -5.89 5.31 31.97
N GLU A 357 -6.90 4.84 32.69
CA GLU A 357 -7.19 3.42 32.84
C GLU A 357 -8.52 3.08 32.17
N THR A 358 -8.48 2.25 31.13
CA THR A 358 -9.66 1.88 30.35
C THR A 358 -10.76 1.26 31.21
N MET A 359 -10.39 0.48 32.23
CA MET A 359 -11.34 -0.10 33.21
C MET A 359 -12.01 0.93 34.14
N CYS A 360 -11.63 2.20 34.08
CA CYS A 360 -12.31 3.28 34.79
C CYS A 360 -13.46 3.92 33.99
N TYR A 361 -13.54 3.65 32.68
CA TYR A 361 -14.60 4.21 31.86
C TYR A 361 -15.93 3.48 32.11
N PRO A 362 -17.01 4.18 32.51
CA PRO A 362 -18.25 3.54 32.96
C PRO A 362 -18.98 2.76 31.85
N HIS A 363 -18.73 3.08 30.57
CA HIS A 363 -19.43 2.47 29.42
C HIS A 363 -18.50 1.61 28.56
N ILE A 364 -17.43 1.04 29.13
CA ILE A 364 -16.42 0.33 28.33
C ILE A 364 -16.99 -0.85 27.54
N HIS A 365 -17.90 -1.62 28.13
CA HIS A 365 -18.55 -2.76 27.47
C HIS A 365 -19.46 -2.33 26.32
N GLU A 366 -20.19 -1.22 26.49
CA GLU A 366 -21.06 -0.65 25.45
C GLU A 366 -20.23 -0.21 24.24
N VAL A 367 -19.11 0.47 24.49
CA VAL A 367 -18.18 0.92 23.44
C VAL A 367 -17.52 -0.25 22.72
N VAL A 368 -17.01 -1.26 23.44
CA VAL A 368 -16.41 -2.45 22.81
C VAL A 368 -17.41 -3.13 21.89
N ARG A 369 -18.65 -3.33 22.37
CA ARG A 369 -19.71 -3.94 21.57
C ARG A 369 -20.07 -3.12 20.34
N SER A 370 -20.22 -1.80 20.47
CA SER A 370 -20.57 -0.93 19.34
C SER A 370 -19.52 -0.95 18.23
N VAL A 371 -18.23 -1.02 18.58
CA VAL A 371 -17.13 -1.17 17.61
C VAL A 371 -17.23 -2.53 16.90
N ALA A 372 -17.36 -3.62 17.65
CA ALA A 372 -17.42 -4.97 17.10
C ALA A 372 -18.64 -5.20 16.19
N GLU A 373 -19.82 -4.69 16.58
CA GLU A 373 -21.06 -4.80 15.79
C GLU A 373 -20.98 -4.09 14.44
N LYS A 374 -20.10 -3.09 14.30
CA LYS A 374 -19.82 -2.37 13.04
C LYS A 374 -18.71 -3.01 12.21
N GLY A 375 -18.27 -4.21 12.58
CA GLY A 375 -17.24 -4.96 11.86
C GLY A 375 -15.81 -4.42 12.02
N MET A 376 -15.59 -3.52 12.98
CA MET A 376 -14.26 -3.02 13.34
C MET A 376 -13.70 -3.82 14.53
N GLU A 377 -12.38 -3.85 14.69
CA GLU A 377 -11.73 -4.56 15.79
C GLU A 377 -11.50 -3.64 17.01
N PRO A 378 -12.19 -3.84 18.15
CA PRO A 378 -11.90 -3.10 19.38
C PRO A 378 -10.74 -3.73 20.14
N ASN A 379 -9.75 -2.90 20.50
CA ASN A 379 -8.60 -3.31 21.30
C ASN A 379 -8.50 -2.44 22.55
N ILE A 380 -8.16 -3.05 23.70
CA ILE A 380 -8.01 -2.33 24.98
C ILE A 380 -6.61 -2.52 25.55
N ALA A 381 -6.11 -1.50 26.24
CA ALA A 381 -4.93 -1.61 27.09
C ALA A 381 -5.35 -1.48 28.56
N VAL A 382 -4.88 -2.40 29.42
CA VAL A 382 -5.25 -2.45 30.84
C VAL A 382 -4.03 -2.49 31.75
N SER A 383 -4.12 -1.88 32.95
CA SER A 383 -3.15 -2.11 34.03
C SER A 383 -3.42 -3.39 34.83
N GLY A 384 -4.61 -3.98 34.67
CA GLY A 384 -5.15 -5.03 35.53
C GLY A 384 -6.00 -4.51 36.69
N TYR A 385 -6.16 -3.18 36.84
CA TYR A 385 -7.10 -2.60 37.78
C TYR A 385 -8.54 -3.03 37.47
N ARG A 386 -9.21 -3.64 38.45
CA ARG A 386 -10.57 -4.23 38.33
C ARG A 386 -10.73 -5.28 37.22
N PHE A 387 -9.64 -5.77 36.63
CA PHE A 387 -9.70 -6.78 35.58
C PHE A 387 -9.85 -8.17 36.19
N THR A 388 -11.09 -8.69 36.22
CA THR A 388 -11.43 -9.99 36.81
C THR A 388 -11.77 -11.02 35.73
N LYS A 389 -11.93 -12.29 36.12
CA LYS A 389 -12.42 -13.34 35.22
C LYS A 389 -13.78 -13.00 34.61
N SER A 390 -14.70 -12.42 35.41
CA SER A 390 -16.01 -11.99 34.92
C SER A 390 -15.90 -10.87 33.89
N GLU A 391 -14.95 -9.94 34.07
CA GLU A 391 -14.71 -8.88 33.09
C GLU A 391 -14.19 -9.46 31.77
N LEU A 392 -13.24 -10.40 31.84
CA LEU A 392 -12.75 -11.09 30.64
C LEU A 392 -13.88 -11.82 29.90
N GLU A 393 -14.71 -12.56 30.63
CA GLU A 393 -15.87 -13.25 30.04
C GLU A 393 -16.83 -12.27 29.35
N GLN A 394 -17.06 -11.10 29.96
CA GLN A 394 -17.90 -10.06 29.38
C GLN A 394 -17.25 -9.43 28.13
N PHE A 395 -15.95 -9.10 28.16
CA PHE A 395 -15.25 -8.57 26.98
C PHE A 395 -15.26 -9.54 25.80
N ILE A 396 -15.12 -10.84 26.04
CA ILE A 396 -15.23 -11.86 25.01
C ILE A 396 -16.63 -11.86 24.40
N GLN A 397 -17.69 -11.72 25.21
CA GLN A 397 -19.07 -11.63 24.74
C GLN A 397 -19.32 -10.36 23.93
N ASP A 398 -18.70 -9.24 24.32
CA ASP A 398 -18.82 -7.96 23.61
C ASP A 398 -18.00 -7.90 22.30
N GLY A 399 -17.19 -8.92 22.01
CA GLY A 399 -16.42 -9.01 20.76
C GLY A 399 -15.06 -8.33 20.80
N ILE A 400 -14.39 -8.28 21.97
CA ILE A 400 -13.02 -7.76 22.07
C ILE A 400 -12.06 -8.48 21.11
N GLY A 401 -11.23 -7.70 20.40
CA GLY A 401 -10.19 -8.23 19.52
C GLY A 401 -8.93 -8.61 20.28
N GLU A 402 -8.30 -7.64 20.92
CA GLU A 402 -7.02 -7.77 21.63
C GLU A 402 -7.04 -7.07 22.99
N ILE A 403 -6.35 -7.68 23.97
CA ILE A 403 -6.18 -7.12 25.31
C ILE A 403 -4.68 -7.02 25.59
N CYS A 404 -4.18 -5.79 25.70
CA CYS A 404 -2.78 -5.50 26.02
C CYS A 404 -2.62 -5.19 27.51
N VAL A 405 -1.90 -6.04 28.25
CA VAL A 405 -1.50 -5.76 29.62
C VAL A 405 -0.25 -4.88 29.61
N SER A 406 -0.32 -3.71 30.26
CA SER A 406 0.83 -2.81 30.33
C SER A 406 1.78 -3.24 31.46
N LEU A 407 2.99 -3.69 31.09
CA LEU A 407 4.01 -4.21 32.01
C LEU A 407 5.42 -3.94 31.46
N ASN A 408 6.26 -3.23 32.23
CA ASN A 408 7.55 -2.73 31.76
C ASN A 408 8.76 -3.55 32.25
N ALA A 409 8.61 -4.48 33.19
CA ALA A 409 9.71 -5.30 33.68
C ALA A 409 9.21 -6.61 34.32
N PRO A 410 10.06 -7.65 34.42
CA PRO A 410 9.66 -8.97 34.93
C PRO A 410 9.57 -9.03 36.45
N SER A 411 9.98 -7.97 37.15
CA SER A 411 9.95 -7.88 38.61
C SER A 411 9.35 -6.55 39.08
N ARG A 412 8.75 -6.58 40.28
CA ARG A 412 8.16 -5.41 40.93
C ARG A 412 9.15 -4.25 41.03
N GLU A 413 10.36 -4.53 41.51
CA GLU A 413 11.41 -3.53 41.74
C GLU A 413 11.73 -2.77 40.44
N LYS A 414 12.06 -3.51 39.37
CA LYS A 414 12.39 -2.91 38.07
C LYS A 414 11.21 -2.21 37.43
N ASN A 415 10.00 -2.78 37.55
CA ASN A 415 8.80 -2.18 36.96
C ASN A 415 8.52 -0.81 37.61
N SER A 416 8.63 -0.72 38.94
CA SER A 416 8.37 0.50 39.71
C SER A 416 9.20 1.72 39.30
N LEU A 417 10.33 1.52 38.63
CA LEU A 417 11.18 2.61 38.11
C LEU A 417 10.53 3.38 36.95
N THR A 418 9.55 2.79 36.27
CA THR A 418 8.90 3.37 35.08
C THR A 418 7.38 3.31 35.15
N ARG A 419 6.83 2.33 35.87
CA ARG A 419 5.40 2.01 35.90
C ARG A 419 4.95 1.48 37.26
N ASP A 420 3.75 1.88 37.66
CA ASP A 420 3.07 1.36 38.85
C ASP A 420 2.25 0.09 38.52
N GLY A 421 1.80 -0.67 39.53
CA GLY A 421 0.80 -1.73 39.35
C GLY A 421 1.33 -3.08 38.86
N PHE A 422 2.57 -3.46 39.17
CA PHE A 422 3.14 -4.77 38.79
C PHE A 422 2.22 -5.96 39.12
N ASP A 423 1.69 -6.03 40.35
CA ASP A 423 0.82 -7.16 40.74
C ASP A 423 -0.52 -7.15 40.04
N LEU A 424 -1.03 -5.97 39.69
CA LEU A 424 -2.28 -5.84 38.93
C LEU A 424 -2.08 -6.44 37.54
N ALA A 425 -0.97 -6.09 36.89
CA ALA A 425 -0.61 -6.62 35.58
C ALA A 425 -0.41 -8.14 35.62
N VAL A 426 0.32 -8.66 36.62
CA VAL A 426 0.52 -10.11 36.78
C VAL A 426 -0.81 -10.84 36.99
N ARG A 427 -1.70 -10.34 37.86
CA ARG A 427 -3.04 -10.92 38.03
C ARG A 427 -3.88 -10.88 36.76
N ALA A 428 -3.79 -9.81 35.97
CA ALA A 428 -4.48 -9.75 34.69
C ALA A 428 -3.96 -10.81 33.70
N LEU A 429 -2.64 -11.03 33.66
CA LEU A 429 -2.03 -12.11 32.86
C LEU A 429 -2.47 -13.50 33.35
N GLU A 430 -2.61 -13.70 34.66
CA GLU A 430 -3.18 -14.94 35.24
C GLU A 430 -4.62 -15.16 34.76
N VAL A 431 -5.48 -14.14 34.87
CA VAL A 431 -6.87 -14.19 34.40
C VAL A 431 -6.95 -14.51 32.90
N LEU A 432 -6.14 -13.85 32.07
CA LEU A 432 -6.11 -14.07 30.63
C LEU A 432 -5.63 -15.49 30.27
N LYS A 433 -4.60 -15.98 30.96
CA LYS A 433 -4.09 -17.34 30.80
C LYS A 433 -5.11 -18.40 31.18
N GLU A 434 -5.76 -18.24 32.33
CA GLU A 434 -6.80 -19.16 32.82
C GLU A 434 -8.03 -19.16 31.92
N GLY A 435 -8.44 -17.98 31.44
CA GLY A 435 -9.50 -17.81 30.45
C GLY A 435 -9.13 -18.26 29.04
N ARG A 436 -7.86 -18.61 28.79
CA ARG A 436 -7.33 -19.02 27.48
C ARG A 436 -7.61 -18.00 26.37
N PHE A 437 -7.56 -16.72 26.70
CA PHE A 437 -7.77 -15.66 25.71
C PHE A 437 -6.63 -15.68 24.67
N PRO A 438 -6.91 -15.81 23.37
CA PRO A 438 -5.89 -16.12 22.37
C PRO A 438 -5.05 -14.91 21.94
N ARG A 439 -5.52 -13.68 22.19
CA ARG A 439 -4.90 -12.43 21.74
C ARG A 439 -4.47 -11.56 22.91
N THR A 440 -3.75 -12.16 23.86
CA THR A 440 -3.14 -11.44 24.97
C THR A 440 -1.82 -10.83 24.54
N CYS A 441 -1.69 -9.52 24.65
CA CYS A 441 -0.45 -8.80 24.38
C CYS A 441 0.13 -8.21 25.68
N ILE A 442 1.46 -8.02 25.73
CA ILE A 442 2.11 -7.15 26.71
C ILE A 442 2.60 -5.88 26.01
N ASN A 443 2.14 -4.72 26.48
CA ASN A 443 2.74 -3.44 26.11
C ASN A 443 3.97 -3.20 26.98
N TRP A 444 5.15 -3.25 26.34
CA TRP A 444 6.44 -3.04 27.00
C TRP A 444 7.12 -1.79 26.43
N VAL A 445 7.19 -0.73 27.24
CA VAL A 445 7.91 0.49 26.86
C VAL A 445 9.39 0.31 27.17
N MET A 446 10.25 0.52 26.17
CA MET A 446 11.69 0.35 26.35
C MET A 446 12.32 1.57 27.03
N HIS A 447 13.05 1.31 28.11
CA HIS A 447 13.79 2.27 28.91
C HIS A 447 15.22 1.84 29.14
N ASN A 448 16.08 2.79 29.48
CA ASN A 448 17.42 2.48 29.96
C ASN A 448 17.41 1.51 31.17
N SER A 449 16.44 1.68 32.08
CA SER A 449 16.37 0.91 33.32
C SER A 449 15.84 -0.51 33.17
N ASN A 450 15.18 -0.84 32.04
CA ASN A 450 14.55 -2.14 31.81
C ASN A 450 15.05 -2.88 30.56
N ALA A 451 15.77 -2.23 29.65
CA ALA A 451 16.19 -2.82 28.37
C ALA A 451 16.91 -4.17 28.53
N ASP A 452 17.78 -4.26 29.54
CA ASP A 452 18.57 -5.47 29.81
C ASP A 452 17.72 -6.65 30.31
N THR A 453 16.48 -6.39 30.72
CA THR A 453 15.53 -7.43 31.21
C THR A 453 14.63 -7.98 30.10
N PHE A 454 14.82 -7.60 28.83
CA PHE A 454 13.93 -7.99 27.74
C PHE A 454 13.83 -9.53 27.54
N SER A 455 14.93 -10.26 27.71
CA SER A 455 14.92 -11.73 27.64
C SER A 455 14.09 -12.36 28.77
N GLU A 456 14.13 -11.77 29.96
CA GLU A 456 13.30 -12.20 31.10
C GLU A 456 11.82 -11.85 30.87
N MET A 457 11.54 -10.71 30.24
CA MET A 457 10.19 -10.36 29.79
C MET A 457 9.61 -11.38 28.80
N LEU A 458 10.42 -11.86 27.84
CA LEU A 458 10.00 -12.93 26.93
C LEU A 458 9.69 -14.22 27.68
N LYS A 459 10.52 -14.59 28.66
CA LYS A 459 10.30 -15.76 29.51
C LYS A 459 8.99 -15.64 30.31
N LEU A 460 8.73 -14.48 30.89
CA LEU A 460 7.47 -14.18 31.58
C LEU A 460 6.28 -14.31 30.62
N ALA A 461 6.37 -13.72 29.42
CA ALA A 461 5.32 -13.81 28.41
C ALA A 461 5.01 -15.27 28.01
N GLU A 462 6.03 -16.10 27.84
CA GLU A 462 5.86 -17.55 27.61
C GLU A 462 5.15 -18.24 28.76
N ASP A 463 5.58 -17.98 30.00
CA ASP A 463 5.01 -18.60 31.20
C ASP A 463 3.53 -18.23 31.38
N TYR A 464 3.13 -17.03 30.95
CA TYR A 464 1.74 -16.58 30.93
C TYR A 464 0.98 -16.87 29.63
N ARG A 465 1.61 -17.53 28.64
CA ARG A 465 1.01 -17.84 27.32
C ARG A 465 0.51 -16.61 26.56
N VAL A 466 1.22 -15.50 26.71
CA VAL A 466 0.98 -14.26 25.97
C VAL A 466 1.26 -14.50 24.49
N SER A 467 0.39 -13.98 23.61
CA SER A 467 0.55 -14.14 22.16
C SER A 467 1.61 -13.19 21.59
N ALA A 468 1.70 -11.96 22.11
CA ALA A 468 2.66 -10.97 21.62
C ALA A 468 3.23 -10.05 22.70
N ILE A 469 4.45 -9.56 22.48
CA ILE A 469 4.97 -8.37 23.18
C ILE A 469 5.06 -7.23 22.16
N ALA A 470 4.37 -6.13 22.46
CA ALA A 470 4.52 -4.86 21.75
C ALA A 470 5.68 -4.06 22.37
N VAL A 471 6.79 -3.96 21.63
CA VAL A 471 7.97 -3.18 21.97
C VAL A 471 7.71 -1.73 21.55
N MET A 472 7.48 -0.86 22.54
CA MET A 472 7.06 0.52 22.34
C MET A 472 8.20 1.52 22.58
N VAL A 473 8.18 2.63 21.84
CA VAL A 473 9.14 3.72 22.05
C VAL A 473 8.73 4.55 23.26
N PHE A 474 9.70 4.93 24.08
CA PHE A 474 9.48 5.89 25.15
C PHE A 474 9.14 7.29 24.59
N LYS A 475 7.89 7.73 24.73
CA LYS A 475 7.40 9.08 24.38
C LYS A 475 7.58 10.07 25.54
N PRO A 476 7.54 11.40 25.30
CA PRO A 476 7.49 12.39 26.38
C PRO A 476 6.34 12.11 27.37
N ASP A 477 6.62 12.26 28.65
CA ASP A 477 5.61 12.23 29.71
C ASP A 477 4.70 13.49 29.67
N ALA A 478 3.72 13.57 30.58
CA ALA A 478 2.80 14.70 30.66
C ALA A 478 3.50 16.04 30.96
N ALA A 479 4.71 16.01 31.53
CA ALA A 479 5.56 17.18 31.77
C ALA A 479 6.56 17.44 30.63
N ASN A 480 6.39 16.77 29.48
CA ASN A 480 7.27 16.81 28.32
C ASN A 480 8.73 16.43 28.64
N GLN A 481 8.94 15.39 29.45
CA GLN A 481 10.27 14.86 29.80
C GLN A 481 10.50 13.44 29.26
N ARG A 482 11.78 13.13 28.96
CA ARG A 482 12.24 11.79 28.50
C ARG A 482 13.57 11.39 29.13
N LYS A 483 13.60 11.18 30.45
CA LYS A 483 14.84 11.04 31.25
C LYS A 483 15.52 9.65 31.23
N SER A 484 14.94 8.66 30.55
CA SER A 484 15.35 7.24 30.61
C SER A 484 15.32 6.59 29.23
N LEU A 485 15.96 7.22 28.24
CA LEU A 485 16.09 6.68 26.89
C LEU A 485 17.10 5.52 26.85
N PRO A 486 16.81 4.42 26.13
CA PRO A 486 17.76 3.32 26.00
C PRO A 486 19.02 3.75 25.23
N THR A 487 20.16 3.18 25.61
CA THR A 487 21.43 3.42 24.90
C THR A 487 21.45 2.71 23.55
N VAL A 488 22.39 3.10 22.67
CA VAL A 488 22.61 2.40 21.39
C VAL A 488 22.98 0.93 21.60
N GLU A 489 23.81 0.63 22.59
CA GLU A 489 24.21 -0.73 22.94
C GLU A 489 22.99 -1.56 23.37
N GLN A 490 22.14 -1.00 24.24
CA GLN A 490 20.90 -1.66 24.67
C GLN A 490 19.95 -1.95 23.49
N MET A 491 19.77 -0.98 22.58
CA MET A 491 18.96 -1.21 21.37
C MET A 491 19.54 -2.30 20.47
N LYS A 492 20.88 -2.36 20.30
CA LYS A 492 21.55 -3.42 19.54
C LYS A 492 21.41 -4.78 20.22
N THR A 493 21.50 -4.85 21.54
CA THR A 493 21.32 -6.06 22.33
C THR A 493 19.90 -6.58 22.20
N VAL A 494 18.88 -5.74 22.44
CA VAL A 494 17.48 -6.11 22.27
C VAL A 494 17.19 -6.52 20.82
N SER A 495 17.66 -5.77 19.82
CA SER A 495 17.52 -6.15 18.41
C SER A 495 18.12 -7.54 18.11
N SER A 496 19.24 -7.88 18.73
CA SER A 496 19.88 -9.19 18.59
C SER A 496 19.07 -10.30 19.26
N VAL A 497 18.47 -10.04 20.43
CA VAL A 497 17.53 -10.95 21.09
C VAL A 497 16.32 -11.21 20.18
N ILE A 498 15.68 -10.16 19.65
CA ILE A 498 14.51 -10.25 18.76
C ILE A 498 14.82 -11.14 17.55
N LYS A 499 15.97 -10.94 16.88
CA LYS A 499 16.38 -11.73 15.70
C LYS A 499 16.61 -13.21 16.00
N ARG A 500 17.16 -13.50 17.18
CA ARG A 500 17.53 -14.85 17.61
C ARG A 500 16.38 -15.60 18.25
N TYR A 501 15.37 -14.90 18.76
CA TYR A 501 14.22 -15.49 19.41
C TYR A 501 13.44 -16.38 18.43
N LYS A 502 13.16 -17.62 18.86
CA LYS A 502 12.40 -18.65 18.14
C LYS A 502 11.27 -19.24 18.99
N GLY A 503 10.97 -18.61 20.12
CA GLY A 503 9.90 -19.07 21.01
C GLY A 503 8.51 -18.69 20.47
N PRO A 504 7.45 -19.03 21.23
CA PRO A 504 6.07 -18.92 20.76
C PRO A 504 5.52 -17.48 20.77
N VAL A 505 6.18 -16.54 21.45
CA VAL A 505 5.68 -15.17 21.61
C VAL A 505 6.03 -14.32 20.39
N LYS A 506 5.03 -13.73 19.73
CA LYS A 506 5.28 -12.79 18.64
C LYS A 506 5.90 -11.50 19.21
N ILE A 507 6.95 -10.98 18.57
CA ILE A 507 7.52 -9.69 18.94
C ILE A 507 7.10 -8.67 17.91
N GLU A 508 6.30 -7.70 18.34
CA GLU A 508 5.81 -6.61 17.51
C GLU A 508 6.51 -5.33 17.93
N ILE A 509 7.04 -4.57 16.98
CA ILE A 509 7.70 -3.30 17.27
C ILE A 509 6.76 -2.21 16.79
N GLU A 510 6.39 -1.30 17.68
CA GLU A 510 5.53 -0.15 17.38
C GLU A 510 6.07 0.58 16.14
N SER A 511 5.17 1.00 15.24
CA SER A 511 5.54 1.74 14.03
C SER A 511 6.43 2.94 14.36
N CYS A 512 6.04 3.72 15.37
CA CYS A 512 6.79 4.87 15.83
C CYS A 512 8.12 4.55 16.53
N PHE A 513 8.39 3.29 16.93
CA PHE A 513 9.74 2.86 17.34
C PHE A 513 10.58 2.50 16.12
N SER A 514 10.58 3.43 15.15
CA SER A 514 11.13 3.22 13.83
C SER A 514 12.64 2.94 13.85
N GLN A 515 13.35 3.46 14.85
CA GLN A 515 14.75 3.17 15.11
C GLN A 515 14.97 1.67 15.35
N MET A 516 14.16 1.05 16.20
CA MET A 516 14.24 -0.37 16.49
C MET A 516 13.86 -1.22 15.27
N ARG A 517 12.81 -0.82 14.53
CA ARG A 517 12.44 -1.48 13.25
C ARG A 517 13.58 -1.45 12.23
N ALA A 518 14.26 -0.31 12.11
CA ALA A 518 15.43 -0.17 11.23
C ALA A 518 16.60 -1.09 11.67
N LEU A 519 16.86 -1.20 12.98
CA LEU A 519 17.91 -2.08 13.52
C LEU A 519 17.58 -3.57 13.33
N VAL A 520 16.32 -3.96 13.52
CA VAL A 520 15.86 -5.35 13.35
C VAL A 520 15.87 -5.74 11.87
N GLY A 521 15.40 -4.87 10.98
CA GLY A 521 15.35 -5.12 9.54
C GLY A 521 16.65 -4.88 8.75
N LYS A 522 17.84 -4.95 9.37
CA LYS A 522 19.13 -4.51 8.76
C LYS A 522 19.55 -5.15 7.42
N THR A 523 18.86 -6.14 6.86
CA THR A 523 19.12 -6.58 5.49
C THR A 523 18.50 -5.60 4.50
N PHE A 524 19.33 -4.86 3.78
CA PHE A 524 18.95 -3.78 2.85
C PHE A 524 17.80 -4.14 1.90
N PHE A 525 17.73 -5.38 1.40
CA PHE A 525 16.71 -5.85 0.46
C PHE A 525 15.41 -6.37 1.10
N PHE A 526 15.35 -6.52 2.43
CA PHE A 526 14.22 -7.19 3.11
C PHE A 526 13.67 -6.39 4.29
N ASN A 527 14.07 -5.13 4.46
CA ASN A 527 13.49 -4.29 5.50
C ASN A 527 12.08 -3.83 5.09
N LYS A 528 11.06 -4.26 5.83
CA LYS A 528 9.67 -3.88 5.60
C LYS A 528 9.29 -2.51 6.19
N ASN A 529 10.22 -1.74 6.75
CA ASN A 529 9.95 -0.41 7.32
C ASN A 529 10.11 0.70 6.26
N VAL A 530 9.31 0.63 5.21
CA VAL A 530 9.34 1.49 4.02
C VAL A 530 7.92 2.00 3.70
N GLY A 531 7.80 3.04 2.87
CA GLY A 531 6.51 3.61 2.49
C GLY A 531 5.66 4.05 3.68
N VAL A 532 4.36 3.77 3.60
CA VAL A 532 3.35 4.17 4.59
C VAL A 532 3.60 3.50 5.93
N THR A 533 4.19 2.30 5.88
CA THR A 533 4.57 1.54 7.08
C THR A 533 5.88 2.03 7.72
N ARG A 534 6.60 2.96 7.08
CA ARG A 534 7.85 3.54 7.59
C ARG A 534 7.56 4.47 8.76
N GLY A 535 7.75 3.96 9.96
CA GLY A 535 7.87 4.80 11.15
C GLY A 535 6.57 5.46 11.61
N CYS A 536 6.61 6.77 11.87
CA CYS A 536 5.46 7.52 12.40
C CYS A 536 4.23 7.44 11.48
N GLY A 537 3.11 6.99 12.03
CA GLY A 537 1.82 6.84 11.34
C GLY A 537 0.86 8.03 11.44
N ALA A 538 1.23 9.08 12.18
CA ALA A 538 0.33 10.21 12.46
C ALA A 538 -0.11 10.92 11.18
N GLY A 539 -1.42 10.92 10.90
CA GLY A 539 -1.97 11.49 9.66
C GLY A 539 -1.64 10.69 8.39
N ARG A 540 -1.10 9.46 8.52
CA ARG A 540 -0.70 8.59 7.40
C ARG A 540 -1.45 7.27 7.38
N ASP A 541 -1.59 6.62 8.54
CA ASP A 541 -2.39 5.42 8.75
C ASP A 541 -3.29 5.49 10.00
N ALA A 542 -3.05 6.48 10.88
CA ALA A 542 -3.72 6.60 12.16
C ALA A 542 -4.24 8.01 12.45
N VAL A 543 -5.30 8.06 13.26
CA VAL A 543 -5.87 9.26 13.91
C VAL A 543 -6.11 8.99 15.40
N SER A 544 -6.45 10.04 16.15
CA SER A 544 -6.92 9.91 17.53
C SER A 544 -8.03 10.90 17.84
N ILE A 545 -8.90 10.51 18.77
CA ILE A 545 -9.92 11.35 19.37
C ILE A 545 -9.58 11.52 20.85
N THR A 546 -9.54 12.77 21.32
CA THR A 546 -9.24 13.10 22.72
C THR A 546 -10.45 12.85 23.63
N VAL A 547 -10.25 12.92 24.95
CA VAL A 547 -11.35 12.81 25.94
C VAL A 547 -12.37 13.96 25.84
N ASP A 548 -11.96 15.07 25.25
CA ASP A 548 -12.83 16.21 24.92
C ASP A 548 -13.65 15.96 23.65
N GLY A 549 -13.33 14.89 22.91
CA GLY A 549 -13.96 14.50 21.66
C GLY A 549 -13.49 15.31 20.46
N GLU A 550 -12.28 15.87 20.54
CA GLU A 550 -11.61 16.59 19.46
C GLU A 550 -10.68 15.64 18.70
N ILE A 551 -10.55 15.85 17.38
CA ILE A 551 -9.73 15.00 16.52
C ILE A 551 -8.30 15.54 16.41
N THR A 552 -7.33 14.61 16.40
CA THR A 552 -5.89 14.90 16.30
C THR A 552 -5.15 13.83 15.45
N PRO A 553 -3.97 14.11 14.86
CA PRO A 553 -3.31 13.15 13.98
C PRO A 553 -2.82 11.88 14.68
N CYS A 554 -2.55 11.94 15.99
CA CYS A 554 -2.33 10.78 16.85
C CYS A 554 -2.44 11.17 18.32
N ARG A 555 -2.56 10.19 19.22
CA ARG A 555 -2.67 10.37 20.68
C ARG A 555 -1.50 11.07 21.38
N HIS A 556 -0.43 11.42 20.66
CA HIS A 556 0.74 12.11 21.22
C HIS A 556 1.00 13.47 20.57
N ILE A 557 0.23 13.87 19.56
CA ILE A 557 0.25 15.22 19.00
C ILE A 557 -0.98 15.93 19.58
N GLU A 558 -0.76 17.04 20.27
CA GLU A 558 -1.82 17.81 20.93
C GLU A 558 -2.21 19.02 20.06
N ILE A 559 -2.45 18.76 18.77
CA ILE A 559 -2.99 19.75 17.83
C ILE A 559 -4.39 19.28 17.47
N GLU A 560 -5.35 19.80 18.23
CA GLU A 560 -6.77 19.50 18.08
C GLU A 560 -7.37 20.36 16.96
N GLU A 561 -8.24 19.76 16.16
CA GLU A 561 -9.05 20.46 15.17
C GLU A 561 -10.53 20.15 15.41
N ASN A 562 -11.36 21.19 15.41
CA ASN A 562 -12.78 21.05 15.72
C ASN A 562 -13.58 20.77 14.44
N THR A 563 -13.51 19.53 13.99
CA THR A 563 -14.48 18.94 13.05
C THR A 563 -15.04 17.67 13.67
N LYS A 564 -16.28 17.33 13.30
CA LYS A 564 -16.95 16.09 13.70
C LYS A 564 -17.09 15.12 12.51
N ASP A 565 -16.43 15.42 11.39
CA ASP A 565 -16.32 14.57 10.21
C ASP A 565 -14.88 14.05 10.07
N LEU A 566 -14.71 12.74 10.21
CA LEU A 566 -13.38 12.11 10.17
C LEU A 566 -12.73 12.21 8.78
N MET A 567 -13.51 12.13 7.71
CA MET A 567 -12.99 12.16 6.35
C MET A 567 -12.68 13.59 5.90
N GLU A 568 -13.47 14.57 6.34
CA GLU A 568 -13.15 15.98 6.17
C GLU A 568 -11.78 16.29 6.81
N TYR A 569 -11.58 15.88 8.07
CA TYR A 569 -10.31 16.02 8.76
C TYR A 569 -9.16 15.37 7.97
N TRP A 570 -9.32 14.11 7.60
CA TRP A 570 -8.28 13.32 6.92
C TRP A 570 -7.86 13.92 5.57
N LYS A 571 -8.80 14.54 4.85
CA LYS A 571 -8.55 15.14 3.54
C LYS A 571 -8.03 16.57 3.64
N THR A 572 -8.53 17.38 4.58
CA THR A 572 -8.35 18.85 4.55
C THR A 572 -7.47 19.42 5.67
N SER A 573 -7.22 18.67 6.76
CA SER A 573 -6.43 19.16 7.89
C SER A 573 -5.04 19.64 7.45
N SER A 574 -4.74 20.90 7.75
CA SER A 574 -3.42 21.48 7.45
C SER A 574 -2.30 20.80 8.25
N THR A 575 -2.62 20.27 9.43
CA THR A 575 -1.67 19.52 10.28
C THR A 575 -1.35 18.18 9.65
N VAL A 576 -2.37 17.44 9.22
CA VAL A 576 -2.22 16.16 8.52
C VAL A 576 -1.44 16.36 7.23
N GLN A 577 -1.76 17.38 6.41
CA GLN A 577 -1.03 17.64 5.18
C GLN A 577 0.46 17.93 5.43
N LYS A 578 0.82 18.68 6.48
CA LYS A 578 2.23 18.87 6.87
C LYS A 578 2.90 17.56 7.29
N LEU A 579 2.23 16.75 8.11
CA LEU A 579 2.73 15.44 8.55
C LEU A 579 3.03 14.50 7.38
N ARG A 580 2.28 14.58 6.29
CA ARG A 580 2.48 13.78 5.07
C ARG A 580 3.72 14.20 4.26
N THR A 581 4.28 15.38 4.52
CA THR A 581 5.49 15.91 3.84
C THR A 581 6.78 15.77 4.64
N VAL A 582 6.73 15.19 5.85
CA VAL A 582 7.87 15.16 6.78
C VAL A 582 9.10 14.47 6.21
N GLU A 583 8.93 13.51 5.31
CA GLU A 583 10.03 12.74 4.73
C GLU A 583 10.87 13.58 3.76
N GLU A 584 10.24 14.50 3.04
CA GLU A 584 10.89 15.42 2.10
C GLU A 584 11.58 16.58 2.81
N ARG A 585 11.02 16.98 3.96
CA ARG A 585 11.43 18.17 4.72
C ARG A 585 12.23 17.85 5.96
N MET A 586 12.49 16.56 6.24
CA MET A 586 13.21 16.12 7.42
C MET A 586 14.55 16.84 7.53
N GLU A 587 14.81 17.42 8.70
CA GLU A 587 16.06 18.11 9.00
C GLU A 587 17.06 17.17 9.70
N GLU A 588 18.27 17.67 9.92
CA GLU A 588 19.27 16.94 10.69
C GLU A 588 18.81 16.71 12.15
N PRO A 589 19.26 15.61 12.80
CA PRO A 589 20.23 14.64 12.28
C PRO A 589 19.64 13.53 11.39
N CYS A 590 18.31 13.40 11.31
CA CYS A 590 17.69 12.27 10.63
C CYS A 590 17.87 12.29 9.11
N SER A 591 17.92 13.47 8.50
CA SER A 591 18.18 13.62 7.06
C SER A 591 19.56 13.11 6.62
N ALA A 592 20.56 13.19 7.51
CA ALA A 592 21.93 12.73 7.29
C ALA A 592 22.17 11.28 7.77
N CYS A 593 21.22 10.69 8.49
CA CYS A 593 21.38 9.37 9.11
C CYS A 593 21.43 8.23 8.06
N SER A 594 22.32 7.26 8.28
CA SER A 594 22.45 6.04 7.47
C SER A 594 21.16 5.20 7.42
N LEU A 595 20.33 5.29 8.47
CA LEU A 595 19.06 4.55 8.59
C LEU A 595 17.86 5.26 7.96
N ARG A 596 18.00 6.47 7.42
CA ARG A 596 16.89 7.32 6.93
C ARG A 596 15.96 6.64 5.93
N ARG A 597 16.48 5.72 5.10
CA ARG A 597 15.65 4.98 4.13
C ARG A 597 14.63 4.07 4.80
N ASN A 598 14.98 3.50 5.95
CA ASN A 598 14.17 2.54 6.71
C ASN A 598 13.74 3.10 8.06
N CYS A 599 13.76 4.42 8.26
CA CYS A 599 13.41 5.02 9.54
C CYS A 599 12.75 6.39 9.37
N LEU A 600 11.57 6.55 9.97
CA LEU A 600 10.93 7.84 10.20
C LEU A 600 10.60 7.94 11.70
N PRO A 601 11.31 8.77 12.49
CA PRO A 601 11.10 8.83 13.93
C PRO A 601 9.70 9.34 14.28
N CYS A 602 9.32 9.24 15.56
CA CYS A 602 8.02 9.72 16.01
C CYS A 602 7.95 11.26 15.97
N MET A 603 7.09 11.82 15.12
CA MET A 603 6.94 13.28 14.98
C MET A 603 6.41 13.96 16.25
N ALA A 604 5.64 13.24 17.06
CA ALA A 604 5.15 13.72 18.36
C ALA A 604 6.29 14.07 19.33
N VAL A 605 7.42 13.35 19.27
CA VAL A 605 8.56 13.59 20.16
C VAL A 605 9.11 14.99 19.91
N ASN A 606 9.47 15.31 18.67
CA ASN A 606 10.11 16.59 18.35
C ASN A 606 9.13 17.74 18.49
N LEU A 607 7.85 17.53 18.17
CA LEU A 607 6.83 18.54 18.38
C LEU A 607 6.65 18.87 19.87
N LYS A 608 6.61 17.87 20.76
CA LYS A 608 6.49 18.11 22.20
C LYS A 608 7.74 18.73 22.81
N MET A 609 8.91 18.20 22.48
CA MET A 609 10.19 18.59 23.08
C MET A 609 10.72 19.92 22.53
N ASN A 610 10.58 20.16 21.22
CA ASN A 610 11.25 21.26 20.52
C ASN A 610 10.28 22.21 19.79
N LYS A 611 8.96 21.93 19.81
CA LYS A 611 7.95 22.68 19.04
C LYS A 611 8.26 22.75 17.53
N ALA A 612 8.96 21.74 17.03
CA ALA A 612 9.40 21.66 15.64
C ALA A 612 8.98 20.32 15.02
N LEU A 613 8.24 20.39 13.90
CA LEU A 613 7.71 19.20 13.22
C LEU A 613 8.77 18.48 12.39
N TYR A 614 9.55 19.22 11.61
CA TYR A 614 10.51 18.66 10.65
C TYR A 614 11.88 18.36 11.24
N MET A 615 12.14 18.78 12.48
CA MET A 615 13.40 18.51 13.15
C MET A 615 13.62 16.99 13.25
N GLY A 616 14.84 16.52 12.98
CA GLY A 616 15.21 15.13 13.26
C GLY A 616 15.23 14.85 14.77
N GLU A 617 15.08 13.59 15.19
CA GLU A 617 15.14 13.23 16.61
C GLU A 617 16.57 13.35 17.16
N ASN A 618 16.90 14.53 17.71
CA ASN A 618 18.23 14.89 18.19
C ASN A 618 18.70 14.13 19.44
N THR A 619 17.78 13.52 20.19
CA THR A 619 18.07 12.66 21.35
C THR A 619 18.38 11.22 20.97
N CYS A 620 18.14 10.81 19.72
CA CYS A 620 18.56 9.52 19.22
C CYS A 620 20.07 9.54 18.98
N GLU A 621 20.80 8.56 19.48
CA GLU A 621 22.26 8.48 19.27
C GLU A 621 22.65 7.63 18.05
N LEU A 622 21.70 6.89 17.45
CA LEU A 622 21.96 5.98 16.31
C LEU A 622 22.39 6.67 15.02
N TRP A 623 22.22 7.98 14.89
CA TRP A 623 22.67 8.70 13.70
C TRP A 623 24.18 8.97 13.68
N ARG A 624 24.84 8.87 14.85
CA ARG A 624 26.28 9.06 15.01
C ARG A 624 27.09 7.77 14.74
N ASP A 625 26.39 6.65 14.72
CA ASP A 625 26.88 5.29 14.45
C ASP A 625 26.71 4.93 12.96
#